data_AF-A0A7V8IXB2-F1
#
_entry.id   AF-A0A7V8IXB2-F1
#
_cell.length_a   1.000
_cell.length_b   1.000
_cell.length_c   1.000
_cell.angle_alpha   90.00
_cell.angle_beta   90.00
_cell.angle_gamma   90.00
#
_symmetry.space_group_name_H-M   'P 1'
#
loop_
_entity.id
_entity.type
_entity.pdbx_description
1 polymer ?
#
loop_
_entity_poly.entity_id
_entity_poly.type
_entity_poly.pdbx_seq_one_letter_code
_entity_poly.pdbx_strand_id
1 'polypeptide(L)'
;MKRYETDFDAAMAFLQVSRSTLNRWVHDGKLPARKVGGQWRFSEDDLKKLRDGSGEPAPLVHAREDLRRFLESSRANRKGPKTMNPSIESKSGDLAEALVWEAHDRKASELHLQPRKDGVHIAVGKNARLETIRVIPQELARELEQAWDEIGLPFGDSGIRRLFLSRDGAQAVNEVSVLLQAIDTLQGRRLTLRFMGGGRIADLEAVAPKAEDRAVFERWLHRPNGIILFSGLPGSGKTTTLLSCLQHLAKDAGLAVFSLEYPAYVRVDGVDQVEVASEEAPVVKAALERIMRMYPNAIGICLETAETAAAALNMATSGHLVLMHIEAEGHEAAMKRLEQLAGKPVAPSVIGVISQRLKRGEAGGKVAEYQFWEEKGRG
;
A
#
# COMPACT_ATOMS: atom_id res chain seq x y z
N MET A 1 -35.09 -22.36 4.97
CA MET A 1 -34.83 -21.76 6.30
C MET A 1 -34.23 -22.84 7.19
N LYS A 2 -32.97 -22.71 7.64
CA LYS A 2 -32.35 -23.73 8.51
C LYS A 2 -33.12 -23.84 9.83
N ARG A 3 -33.46 -25.07 10.23
CA ARG A 3 -34.11 -25.35 11.53
C ARG A 3 -33.04 -25.66 12.57
N TYR A 4 -33.06 -24.91 13.68
CA TYR A 4 -32.16 -25.07 14.83
C TYR A 4 -32.95 -25.73 15.96
N GLU A 5 -33.14 -27.04 15.86
CA GLU A 5 -34.03 -27.81 16.72
C GLU A 5 -33.27 -28.75 17.66
N THR A 6 -32.06 -29.18 17.28
CA THR A 6 -31.24 -30.10 18.08
C THR A 6 -30.68 -29.37 19.30
N ASP A 7 -30.88 -29.91 20.50
CA ASP A 7 -30.29 -29.35 21.72
C ASP A 7 -28.81 -29.71 21.91
N PHE A 8 -28.20 -29.17 22.97
CA PHE A 8 -26.77 -29.31 23.23
C PHE A 8 -26.35 -30.75 23.55
N ASP A 9 -27.15 -31.48 24.33
CA ASP A 9 -26.79 -32.84 24.73
C ASP A 9 -27.01 -33.81 23.56
N ALA A 10 -28.05 -33.59 22.74
CA ALA A 10 -28.28 -34.30 21.49
C ALA A 10 -27.18 -34.06 20.45
N ALA A 11 -26.71 -32.82 20.30
CA ALA A 11 -25.58 -32.49 19.42
C ALA A 11 -24.27 -33.17 19.88
N MET A 12 -24.04 -33.20 21.19
CA MET A 12 -22.87 -33.83 21.80
C MET A 12 -22.86 -35.35 21.58
N ALA A 13 -24.01 -35.99 21.78
CA ALA A 13 -24.19 -37.41 21.52
C ALA A 13 -24.03 -37.74 20.02
N PHE A 14 -24.60 -36.91 19.14
CA PHE A 14 -24.54 -37.10 17.69
C PHE A 14 -23.10 -37.02 17.15
N LEU A 15 -22.30 -36.10 17.67
CA LEU A 15 -20.90 -35.89 17.27
C LEU A 15 -19.91 -36.78 18.04
N GLN A 16 -20.36 -37.49 19.08
CA GLN A 16 -19.53 -38.32 19.96
C GLN A 16 -18.35 -37.54 20.59
N VAL A 17 -18.58 -36.31 21.02
CA VAL A 17 -17.56 -35.44 21.63
C VAL A 17 -17.89 -35.12 23.09
N SER A 18 -16.90 -34.64 23.85
CA SER A 18 -17.14 -34.14 25.20
C SER A 18 -17.83 -32.76 25.18
N ARG A 19 -18.49 -32.40 26.29
CA ARG A 19 -19.09 -31.07 26.49
C ARG A 19 -18.06 -29.94 26.33
N SER A 20 -16.82 -30.15 26.79
CA SER A 20 -15.74 -29.17 26.64
C SER A 20 -15.33 -28.97 25.18
N THR A 21 -15.29 -30.03 24.39
CA THR A 21 -15.03 -29.97 22.95
C THR A 21 -16.17 -29.29 22.21
N LEU A 22 -17.43 -29.64 22.50
CA LEU A 22 -18.58 -29.02 21.85
C LEU A 22 -18.69 -27.53 22.18
N ASN A 23 -18.49 -27.14 23.45
CA ASN A 23 -18.44 -25.73 23.84
C ASN A 23 -17.33 -24.97 23.10
N ARG A 24 -16.13 -25.55 23.03
CA ARG A 24 -15.02 -24.97 22.26
C ARG A 24 -15.43 -24.77 20.81
N TRP A 25 -16.03 -25.77 20.17
CA TRP A 25 -16.45 -25.65 18.76
C TRP A 25 -17.55 -24.61 18.53
N VAL A 26 -18.44 -24.40 19.49
CA VAL A 26 -19.44 -23.32 19.41
C VAL A 26 -18.77 -21.95 19.57
N HIS A 27 -17.85 -21.82 20.53
CA HIS A 27 -17.17 -20.55 20.82
C HIS A 27 -16.14 -20.15 19.75
N ASP A 28 -15.40 -21.12 19.23
CA ASP A 28 -14.42 -20.95 18.14
C ASP A 28 -15.12 -20.85 16.78
N GLY A 29 -16.46 -20.89 16.72
CA GLY A 29 -17.21 -20.80 15.48
C GLY A 29 -16.94 -21.96 14.52
N LYS A 30 -16.60 -23.15 15.02
CA LYS A 30 -16.47 -24.39 14.23
C LYS A 30 -17.82 -25.08 14.01
N LEU A 31 -18.77 -24.93 14.94
CA LEU A 31 -20.13 -25.46 14.85
C LEU A 31 -21.14 -24.33 15.10
N PRO A 32 -22.00 -23.97 14.12
CA PRO A 32 -22.96 -22.89 14.31
C PRO A 32 -24.04 -23.33 15.28
N ALA A 33 -24.38 -22.44 16.20
CA ALA A 33 -25.45 -22.64 17.16
C ALA A 33 -26.24 -21.34 17.36
N ARG A 34 -27.52 -21.47 17.70
CA ARG A 34 -28.40 -20.35 18.05
C ARG A 34 -28.91 -20.53 19.47
N LYS A 35 -29.02 -19.44 20.24
CA LYS A 35 -29.71 -19.49 21.54
C LYS A 35 -31.22 -19.35 21.36
N VAL A 36 -31.96 -20.33 21.88
CA VAL A 36 -33.43 -20.31 21.97
C VAL A 36 -33.78 -20.59 23.43
N GLY A 37 -34.46 -19.65 24.09
CA GLY A 37 -34.76 -19.76 25.53
C GLY A 37 -33.50 -19.89 26.41
N GLY A 38 -32.40 -19.23 26.02
CA GLY A 38 -31.12 -19.30 26.75
C GLY A 38 -30.27 -20.55 26.50
N GLN A 39 -30.80 -21.56 25.81
CA GLN A 39 -30.10 -22.79 25.50
C GLN A 39 -29.59 -22.80 24.05
N TRP A 40 -28.42 -23.41 23.82
CA TRP A 40 -27.91 -23.62 22.48
C TRP A 40 -28.77 -24.62 21.70
N ARG A 41 -28.97 -24.31 20.41
CA ARG A 41 -29.65 -25.14 19.43
C ARG A 41 -28.81 -25.22 18.16
N PHE A 42 -28.82 -26.39 17.55
CA PHE A 42 -27.98 -26.77 16.42
C PHE A 42 -28.85 -27.21 15.24
N SER A 43 -28.31 -27.06 14.02
CA SER A 43 -28.93 -27.59 12.82
C SER A 43 -28.40 -29.01 12.55
N GLU A 44 -29.29 -29.95 12.26
CA GLU A 44 -28.89 -31.33 11.91
C GLU A 44 -27.94 -31.39 10.72
N ASP A 45 -28.14 -30.54 9.72
CA ASP A 45 -27.27 -30.50 8.53
C ASP A 45 -25.84 -30.10 8.88
N ASP A 46 -25.68 -29.19 9.84
CA ASP A 46 -24.36 -28.71 10.28
C ASP A 46 -23.66 -29.75 11.15
N LEU A 47 -24.42 -30.49 11.97
CA LEU A 47 -23.91 -31.63 12.72
C LEU A 47 -23.45 -32.76 11.78
N LYS A 48 -24.24 -33.10 10.76
CA LYS A 48 -23.91 -34.15 9.76
C LYS A 48 -22.62 -33.80 9.00
N LYS A 49 -22.52 -32.58 8.47
CA LYS A 49 -21.32 -32.11 7.75
C LYS A 49 -20.05 -32.20 8.60
N LEU A 50 -20.16 -31.86 9.88
CA LEU A 50 -19.02 -31.89 10.80
C LEU A 50 -18.60 -33.32 11.17
N ARG A 51 -19.57 -34.24 11.29
CA ARG A 51 -19.33 -35.65 11.58
C ARG A 51 -18.72 -36.41 10.41
N ASP A 52 -19.25 -36.17 9.21
CA ASP A 52 -18.90 -36.94 8.02
C ASP A 52 -17.60 -36.42 7.37
N GLY A 53 -17.01 -35.34 7.92
CA GLY A 53 -15.75 -34.73 7.44
C GLY A 53 -15.85 -34.15 6.02
N SER A 54 -17.05 -34.16 5.43
CA SER A 54 -17.32 -33.94 4.01
C SER A 54 -17.75 -32.50 3.68
N GLY A 55 -17.56 -31.56 4.61
CA GLY A 55 -18.02 -30.20 4.45
C GLY A 55 -17.21 -29.20 5.25
N GLU A 56 -17.04 -28.01 4.66
CA GLU A 56 -16.54 -26.84 5.38
C GLU A 56 -17.40 -26.60 6.64
N PRO A 57 -16.79 -26.10 7.74
CA PRO A 57 -17.54 -25.67 8.90
C PRO A 57 -18.66 -24.74 8.45
N ALA A 58 -19.91 -25.09 8.77
CA ALA A 58 -21.05 -24.26 8.41
C ALA A 58 -20.92 -22.77 8.81
N PRO A 59 -20.22 -22.39 9.90
CA PRO A 59 -20.00 -20.98 10.22
C PRO A 59 -19.12 -20.28 9.18
N LEU A 60 -18.18 -20.99 8.56
CA LEU A 60 -17.31 -20.46 7.51
C LEU A 60 -18.08 -20.28 6.20
N VAL A 61 -18.92 -21.26 5.83
CA VAL A 61 -19.84 -21.14 4.69
C VAL A 61 -20.77 -19.94 4.89
N HIS A 62 -21.34 -19.78 6.09
CA HIS A 62 -22.17 -18.62 6.42
C HIS A 62 -21.38 -17.31 6.39
N ALA A 63 -20.15 -17.28 6.92
CA ALA A 63 -19.31 -16.10 6.92
C ALA A 63 -18.94 -15.66 5.49
N ARG A 64 -18.60 -16.60 4.61
CA ARG A 64 -18.33 -16.31 3.18
C ARG A 64 -19.57 -15.77 2.48
N GLU A 65 -20.73 -16.38 2.70
CA GLU A 65 -21.99 -15.93 2.11
C GLU A 65 -22.42 -14.55 2.67
N ASP A 66 -22.23 -14.30 3.95
CA ASP A 66 -22.51 -13.00 4.58
C ASP A 66 -21.57 -11.91 4.07
N LEU A 67 -20.29 -12.23 3.85
CA LEU A 67 -19.32 -11.33 3.23
C LEU A 67 -19.69 -11.06 1.76
N ARG A 68 -20.06 -12.09 0.99
CA ARG A 68 -20.54 -11.98 -0.40
C ARG A 68 -21.72 -11.01 -0.50
N ARG A 69 -22.77 -11.21 0.31
CA ARG A 69 -23.94 -10.33 0.36
C ARG A 69 -23.61 -8.90 0.77
N PHE A 70 -22.66 -8.74 1.69
CA PHE A 70 -22.17 -7.42 2.05
C PHE A 70 -21.53 -6.71 0.86
N LEU A 71 -20.65 -7.40 0.13
CA LEU A 71 -19.97 -6.84 -1.05
C LEU A 71 -20.97 -6.53 -2.18
N GLU A 72 -21.94 -7.42 -2.43
CA GLU A 72 -23.01 -7.20 -3.41
C GLU A 72 -23.89 -5.99 -3.05
N SER A 73 -24.33 -5.88 -1.79
CA SER A 73 -25.16 -4.76 -1.33
C SER A 73 -24.42 -3.43 -1.33
N SER A 74 -23.13 -3.44 -0.97
CA SER A 74 -22.26 -2.26 -1.04
C SER A 74 -22.10 -1.79 -2.49
N ARG A 75 -21.90 -2.72 -3.43
CA ARG A 75 -21.85 -2.41 -4.87
C ARG A 75 -23.17 -1.84 -5.39
N ALA A 76 -24.30 -2.46 -5.06
CA ALA A 76 -25.62 -2.05 -5.55
C ALA A 76 -26.01 -0.63 -5.10
N ASN A 77 -25.59 -0.21 -3.91
CA ASN A 77 -25.93 1.09 -3.33
C ASN A 77 -25.01 2.24 -3.80
N ARG A 78 -23.99 1.99 -4.63
CA ARG A 78 -23.09 3.05 -5.10
C ARG A 78 -23.68 3.87 -6.25
N LYS A 79 -23.48 5.18 -6.14
CA LYS A 79 -23.69 6.13 -7.24
C LYS A 79 -22.40 6.21 -8.08
N GLY A 80 -22.41 5.63 -9.28
CA GLY A 80 -21.27 5.62 -10.20
C GLY A 80 -21.54 4.74 -11.44
N PRO A 81 -20.66 4.75 -12.46
CA PRO A 81 -20.78 3.86 -13.60
C PRO A 81 -20.77 2.40 -13.11
N LYS A 82 -21.76 1.61 -13.55
CA LYS A 82 -21.82 0.17 -13.28
C LYS A 82 -20.72 -0.51 -14.10
N THR A 83 -19.52 -0.65 -13.56
CA THR A 83 -18.51 -1.52 -14.17
C THR A 83 -19.02 -2.96 -14.10
N MET A 84 -18.93 -3.70 -15.20
CA MET A 84 -19.17 -5.15 -15.22
C MET A 84 -18.01 -5.81 -14.46
N ASN A 85 -18.17 -5.99 -13.16
CA ASN A 85 -17.28 -6.87 -12.43
C ASN A 85 -17.78 -8.31 -12.60
N PRO A 86 -16.87 -9.30 -12.56
CA PRO A 86 -17.28 -10.71 -12.48
C PRO A 86 -18.24 -10.91 -11.30
N SER A 87 -19.15 -11.88 -11.47
CA SER A 87 -20.03 -12.34 -10.39
C SER A 87 -19.19 -12.73 -9.18
N ILE A 88 -19.48 -12.16 -8.00
CA ILE A 88 -18.78 -12.53 -6.78
C ILE A 88 -19.29 -13.91 -6.38
N GLU A 89 -18.53 -14.96 -6.63
CA GLU A 89 -18.84 -16.27 -6.05
C GLU A 89 -18.43 -16.29 -4.57
N SER A 90 -18.91 -17.28 -3.82
CA SER A 90 -18.54 -17.45 -2.40
C SER A 90 -17.17 -18.10 -2.20
N LYS A 91 -16.31 -18.13 -3.23
CA LYS A 91 -14.94 -18.68 -3.13
C LYS A 91 -14.01 -17.62 -2.52
N SER A 92 -13.02 -18.06 -1.75
CA SER A 92 -12.14 -17.15 -1.01
C SER A 92 -11.32 -16.23 -1.91
N GLY A 93 -10.90 -16.70 -3.09
CA GLY A 93 -10.24 -15.88 -4.13
C GLY A 93 -11.13 -14.72 -4.61
N ASP A 94 -12.37 -15.01 -5.01
CA ASP A 94 -13.30 -14.00 -5.51
C ASP A 94 -13.66 -12.97 -4.42
N LEU A 95 -13.80 -13.43 -3.16
CA LEU A 95 -14.05 -12.56 -2.01
C LEU A 95 -12.84 -11.67 -1.70
N ALA A 96 -11.62 -12.22 -1.76
CA ALA A 96 -10.37 -11.51 -1.53
C ALA A 96 -10.15 -10.41 -2.57
N GLU A 97 -10.36 -10.72 -3.85
CA GLU A 97 -10.30 -9.73 -4.93
C GLU A 97 -11.42 -8.68 -4.76
N ALA A 98 -12.66 -9.12 -4.52
CA ALA A 98 -13.79 -8.23 -4.35
C ALA A 98 -13.62 -7.25 -3.17
N LEU A 99 -12.92 -7.64 -2.11
CA LEU A 99 -12.59 -6.78 -0.97
C LEU A 99 -11.58 -5.67 -1.33
N VAL A 100 -10.53 -6.00 -2.09
CA VAL A 100 -9.57 -5.01 -2.59
C VAL A 100 -10.32 -3.97 -3.43
N TRP A 101 -11.17 -4.46 -4.30
CA TRP A 101 -12.05 -3.67 -5.15
C TRP A 101 -13.05 -2.81 -4.38
N GLU A 102 -13.65 -3.35 -3.32
CA GLU A 102 -14.54 -2.60 -2.43
C GLU A 102 -13.80 -1.42 -1.78
N ALA A 103 -12.57 -1.64 -1.28
CA ALA A 103 -11.76 -0.60 -0.67
C ALA A 103 -11.28 0.46 -1.69
N HIS A 104 -10.83 0.03 -2.86
CA HIS A 104 -10.42 0.92 -3.96
C HIS A 104 -11.55 1.89 -4.34
N ASP A 105 -12.75 1.36 -4.57
CA ASP A 105 -13.89 2.16 -5.01
C ASP A 105 -14.40 3.14 -3.91
N ARG A 106 -14.11 2.85 -2.63
CA ARG A 106 -14.31 3.80 -1.51
C ARG A 106 -13.29 4.94 -1.49
N LYS A 107 -12.33 4.93 -2.42
CA LYS A 107 -11.15 5.80 -2.45
C LYS A 107 -10.34 5.68 -1.16
N ALA A 108 -10.16 4.46 -0.67
CA ALA A 108 -9.32 4.17 0.48
C ALA A 108 -7.86 4.13 0.05
N SER A 109 -6.95 4.58 0.91
CA SER A 109 -5.50 4.42 0.70
C SER A 109 -5.01 3.04 1.12
N GLU A 110 -5.73 2.40 2.04
CA GLU A 110 -5.34 1.13 2.64
C GLU A 110 -6.58 0.28 3.00
N LEU A 111 -6.46 -1.04 2.94
CA LEU A 111 -7.37 -2.02 3.49
C LEU A 111 -6.65 -2.78 4.61
N HIS A 112 -7.30 -2.95 5.76
CA HIS A 112 -6.71 -3.55 6.96
C HIS A 112 -7.55 -4.72 7.45
N LEU A 113 -6.90 -5.82 7.82
CA LEU A 113 -7.50 -6.90 8.62
C LEU A 113 -6.88 -6.86 10.01
N GLN A 114 -7.67 -6.39 10.99
CA GLN A 114 -7.21 -6.15 12.37
C GLN A 114 -7.83 -7.18 13.32
N PRO A 115 -7.05 -8.16 13.81
CA PRO A 115 -7.56 -9.14 14.75
C PRO A 115 -7.85 -8.48 16.11
N ARG A 116 -9.03 -8.77 16.66
CA ARG A 116 -9.51 -8.30 17.96
C ARG A 116 -10.21 -9.45 18.70
N LYS A 117 -10.57 -9.20 19.97
CA LYS A 117 -11.24 -10.21 20.82
C LYS A 117 -12.58 -10.69 20.25
N ASP A 118 -13.27 -9.85 19.49
CA ASP A 118 -14.59 -10.08 18.91
C ASP A 118 -14.55 -10.53 17.44
N GLY A 119 -13.35 -10.77 16.88
CA GLY A 119 -13.14 -11.19 15.49
C GLY A 119 -12.13 -10.31 14.76
N VAL A 120 -12.01 -10.51 13.45
CA VAL A 120 -11.13 -9.72 12.59
C VAL A 120 -11.91 -8.57 11.98
N HIS A 121 -11.49 -7.35 12.29
CA HIS A 121 -12.09 -6.12 11.79
C HIS A 121 -11.47 -5.77 10.44
N ILE A 122 -12.28 -5.89 9.37
CA ILE A 122 -11.96 -5.37 8.05
C ILE A 122 -12.21 -3.86 8.08
N ALA A 123 -11.15 -3.07 7.92
CA ALA A 123 -11.23 -1.62 7.95
C ALA A 123 -10.59 -0.98 6.72
N VAL A 124 -11.14 0.16 6.28
CA VAL A 124 -10.56 0.97 5.20
C VAL A 124 -9.92 2.23 5.79
N GLY A 125 -8.73 2.56 5.28
CA GLY A 125 -7.98 3.76 5.65
C GLY A 125 -8.30 4.92 4.72
N LYS A 126 -8.75 6.05 5.28
CA LYS A 126 -8.97 7.29 4.54
C LYS A 126 -8.68 8.50 5.43
N ASN A 127 -7.94 9.48 4.90
CA ASN A 127 -7.60 10.71 5.64
C ASN A 127 -7.00 10.47 7.03
N ALA A 128 -6.07 9.51 7.13
CA ALA A 128 -5.41 9.10 8.37
C ALA A 128 -6.35 8.53 9.46
N ARG A 129 -7.52 8.02 9.08
CA ARG A 129 -8.45 7.30 9.97
C ARG A 129 -8.80 5.94 9.39
N LEU A 130 -8.98 4.96 10.27
CA LEU A 130 -9.48 3.63 9.93
C LEU A 130 -10.98 3.56 10.23
N GLU A 131 -11.76 3.11 9.26
CA GLU A 131 -13.19 2.87 9.39
C GLU A 131 -13.46 1.36 9.22
N THR A 132 -13.93 0.69 10.28
CA THR A 132 -14.34 -0.72 10.19
C THR A 132 -15.59 -0.84 9.34
N ILE A 133 -15.52 -1.63 8.26
CA ILE A 133 -16.63 -1.88 7.35
C ILE A 133 -17.28 -3.25 7.58
N ARG A 134 -16.53 -4.19 8.18
CA ARG A 134 -17.02 -5.53 8.49
C ARG A 134 -16.21 -6.18 9.61
N VAL A 135 -16.84 -7.10 10.35
CA VAL A 135 -16.16 -8.02 11.26
C VAL A 135 -16.38 -9.44 10.74
N ILE A 136 -15.31 -10.22 10.64
CA ILE A 136 -15.32 -11.60 10.15
C ILE A 136 -14.63 -12.55 11.15
N PRO A 137 -14.90 -13.86 11.09
CA PRO A 137 -14.17 -14.86 11.87
C PRO A 137 -12.68 -14.92 11.47
N GLN A 138 -11.84 -15.42 12.38
CA GLN A 138 -10.40 -15.55 12.18
C GLN A 138 -10.07 -16.53 11.04
N GLU A 139 -10.88 -17.56 10.87
CA GLU A 139 -10.75 -18.59 9.85
C GLU A 139 -10.91 -17.99 8.46
N LEU A 140 -11.94 -17.15 8.26
CA LEU A 140 -12.16 -16.46 6.98
C LEU A 140 -11.02 -15.47 6.69
N ALA A 141 -10.51 -14.78 7.70
CA ALA A 141 -9.38 -13.87 7.51
C ALA A 141 -8.12 -14.61 7.00
N ARG A 142 -7.86 -15.83 7.49
CA ARG A 142 -6.74 -16.66 7.01
C ARG A 142 -6.94 -17.12 5.57
N GLU A 143 -8.15 -17.45 5.16
CA GLU A 143 -8.43 -17.82 3.76
C GLU A 143 -8.25 -16.65 2.80
N LEU A 144 -8.65 -15.44 3.21
CA LEU A 144 -8.42 -14.23 2.43
C LEU A 144 -6.92 -13.94 2.30
N GLU A 145 -6.15 -14.10 3.38
CA GLU A 145 -4.69 -13.99 3.36
C GLU A 145 -4.07 -14.97 2.37
N GLN A 146 -4.43 -16.25 2.45
CA GLN A 146 -3.93 -17.27 1.55
C GLN A 146 -4.25 -16.95 0.09
N ALA A 147 -5.47 -16.51 -0.20
CA ALA A 147 -5.86 -16.12 -1.55
C ALA A 147 -5.02 -14.94 -2.08
N TRP A 148 -4.70 -13.95 -1.25
CA TRP A 148 -3.82 -12.85 -1.63
C TRP A 148 -2.36 -13.29 -1.79
N ASP A 149 -1.88 -14.22 -0.97
CA ASP A 149 -0.53 -14.78 -1.08
C ASP A 149 -0.34 -15.60 -2.36
N GLU A 150 -1.37 -16.35 -2.79
CA GLU A 150 -1.36 -17.16 -4.01
C GLU A 150 -1.21 -16.32 -5.28
N ILE A 151 -1.85 -15.14 -5.33
CA ILE A 151 -1.79 -14.22 -6.48
C ILE A 151 -0.70 -13.14 -6.35
N GLY A 152 -0.21 -12.92 -5.14
CA GLY A 152 0.78 -11.87 -4.84
C GLY A 152 2.20 -12.32 -5.18
N LEU A 153 2.92 -11.50 -5.94
CA LEU A 153 4.33 -11.73 -6.23
C LEU A 153 5.20 -11.29 -5.04
N PRO A 154 6.16 -12.12 -4.58
CA PRO A 154 7.12 -11.71 -3.56
C PRO A 154 7.87 -10.44 -3.95
N PHE A 155 8.03 -9.52 -3.02
CA PHE A 155 8.80 -8.30 -3.20
C PHE A 155 10.12 -8.38 -2.40
N GLY A 156 11.15 -8.95 -3.04
CA GLY A 156 12.39 -9.30 -2.36
C GLY A 156 12.16 -10.25 -1.19
N ASP A 157 13.02 -10.16 -0.18
CA ASP A 157 12.93 -10.97 1.06
C ASP A 157 12.22 -10.21 2.20
N SER A 158 11.49 -9.14 1.88
CA SER A 158 10.91 -8.21 2.85
C SER A 158 9.63 -8.70 3.55
N GLY A 159 9.10 -9.86 3.15
CA GLY A 159 7.78 -10.32 3.57
C GLY A 159 6.61 -9.50 2.97
N ILE A 160 6.90 -8.57 2.05
CA ILE A 160 5.91 -7.82 1.28
C ILE A 160 5.57 -8.59 0.01
N ARG A 161 4.30 -8.57 -0.40
CA ARG A 161 3.86 -9.06 -1.71
C ARG A 161 3.20 -7.96 -2.52
N ARG A 162 3.39 -7.98 -3.84
CA ARG A 162 2.74 -7.08 -4.79
C ARG A 162 1.64 -7.81 -5.55
N LEU A 163 0.43 -7.28 -5.48
CA LEU A 163 -0.73 -7.77 -6.21
C LEU A 163 -1.02 -6.81 -7.37
N PHE A 164 -1.28 -7.37 -8.55
CA PHE A 164 -1.77 -6.64 -9.71
C PHE A 164 -3.15 -7.20 -10.05
N LEU A 165 -4.19 -6.37 -9.90
CA LEU A 165 -5.56 -6.76 -10.17
C LEU A 165 -6.10 -5.87 -11.28
N SER A 166 -6.85 -6.48 -12.21
CA SER A 166 -7.52 -5.77 -13.30
C SER A 166 -9.00 -6.16 -13.34
N ARG A 167 -9.87 -5.22 -13.70
CA ARG A 167 -11.29 -5.50 -14.02
C ARG A 167 -11.50 -5.50 -15.53
N ASP A 168 -12.36 -6.41 -16.00
CA ASP A 168 -12.71 -6.55 -17.41
C ASP A 168 -13.13 -5.22 -18.05
N GLY A 169 -12.60 -4.94 -19.26
CA GLY A 169 -12.84 -3.72 -20.03
C GLY A 169 -11.67 -2.73 -20.13
N ALA A 170 -10.46 -3.14 -19.71
CA ALA A 170 -9.14 -2.58 -20.05
C ALA A 170 -9.07 -1.08 -20.44
N GLN A 171 -9.43 -0.21 -19.51
CA GLN A 171 -8.90 1.17 -19.44
C GLN A 171 -8.05 1.28 -18.17
N ALA A 172 -7.04 2.17 -18.16
CA ALA A 172 -6.10 2.35 -17.04
C ALA A 172 -6.75 2.58 -15.66
N VAL A 173 -8.03 3.01 -15.61
CA VAL A 173 -8.81 3.22 -14.37
C VAL A 173 -9.26 1.90 -13.72
N ASN A 174 -9.06 0.76 -14.40
CA ASN A 174 -9.48 -0.57 -13.97
C ASN A 174 -8.31 -1.47 -13.56
N GLU A 175 -7.11 -0.92 -13.37
CA GLU A 175 -5.95 -1.65 -12.83
C GLU A 175 -5.56 -1.09 -11.46
N VAL A 176 -5.33 -1.98 -10.50
CA VAL A 176 -4.80 -1.61 -9.18
C VAL A 176 -3.57 -2.43 -8.87
N SER A 177 -2.53 -1.72 -8.41
CA SER A 177 -1.37 -2.34 -7.78
C SER A 177 -1.50 -2.16 -6.27
N VAL A 178 -1.24 -3.22 -5.51
CA VAL A 178 -1.42 -3.24 -4.06
C VAL A 178 -0.21 -3.91 -3.41
N LEU A 179 0.30 -3.34 -2.32
CA LEU A 179 1.29 -3.97 -1.47
C LEU A 179 0.62 -4.61 -0.27
N LEU A 180 0.72 -5.93 -0.17
CA LEU A 180 0.31 -6.72 0.98
C LEU A 180 1.48 -6.81 1.97
N GLN A 181 1.22 -6.47 3.23
CA GLN A 181 2.14 -6.59 4.34
C GLN A 181 1.45 -7.28 5.51
N ALA A 182 2.19 -8.14 6.21
CA ALA A 182 1.70 -8.87 7.38
C ALA A 182 2.61 -8.64 8.59
N ILE A 183 2.02 -8.55 9.78
CA ILE A 183 2.76 -8.52 11.04
C ILE A 183 2.03 -9.34 12.10
N ASP A 184 2.78 -10.15 12.85
CA ASP A 184 2.25 -10.92 13.97
C ASP A 184 2.13 -10.02 15.21
N THR A 185 0.95 -10.04 15.83
CA THR A 185 0.67 -9.29 17.06
C THR A 185 0.17 -10.24 18.16
N LEU A 186 0.13 -9.75 19.40
CA LEU A 186 -0.46 -10.51 20.52
C LEU A 186 -1.93 -10.88 20.30
N GLN A 187 -2.65 -10.12 19.45
CA GLN A 187 -4.06 -10.38 19.13
C GLN A 187 -4.22 -11.28 17.90
N GLY A 188 -3.13 -11.65 17.23
CA GLY A 188 -3.13 -12.41 15.99
C GLY A 188 -2.42 -11.68 14.86
N ARG A 189 -2.45 -12.26 13.66
CA ARG A 189 -1.81 -11.72 12.47
C ARG A 189 -2.60 -10.56 11.89
N ARG A 190 -1.96 -9.40 11.75
CA ARG A 190 -2.54 -8.19 11.14
C ARG A 190 -2.06 -8.06 9.70
N LEU A 191 -2.98 -7.75 8.79
CA LEU A 191 -2.68 -7.54 7.38
C LEU A 191 -3.01 -6.12 6.95
N THR A 192 -2.16 -5.56 6.10
CA THR A 192 -2.39 -4.26 5.44
C THR A 192 -2.18 -4.43 3.95
N LEU A 193 -3.17 -4.02 3.17
CA LEU A 193 -3.15 -3.92 1.72
C LEU A 193 -3.12 -2.43 1.38
N ARG A 194 -1.95 -1.93 0.99
CA ARG A 194 -1.75 -0.52 0.62
C ARG A 194 -1.95 -0.35 -0.87
N PHE A 195 -2.88 0.51 -1.27
CA PHE A 195 -3.11 0.82 -2.68
C PHE A 195 -1.96 1.69 -3.20
N MET A 196 -1.36 1.22 -4.29
CA MET A 196 -0.35 1.94 -5.05
C MET A 196 -1.05 2.77 -6.12
N GLY A 197 -0.50 3.94 -6.47
CA GLY A 197 -1.16 4.86 -7.39
C GLY A 197 -1.28 4.26 -8.80
N GLY A 198 -2.50 3.94 -9.24
CA GLY A 198 -2.81 3.45 -10.59
C GLY A 198 -2.98 4.56 -11.64
N GLY A 199 -2.32 5.70 -11.48
CA GLY A 199 -2.49 6.88 -12.33
C GLY A 199 -1.19 7.36 -12.94
N ARG A 200 -1.26 8.25 -13.94
CA ARG A 200 -0.07 9.00 -14.39
C ARG A 200 0.40 9.88 -13.24
N ILE A 201 1.71 9.97 -13.03
CA ILE A 201 2.27 11.00 -12.16
C ILE A 201 1.82 12.38 -12.68
N ALA A 202 1.54 13.30 -11.77
CA ALA A 202 1.13 14.64 -12.13
C ALA A 202 2.28 15.38 -12.82
N ASP A 203 1.98 16.18 -13.84
CA ASP A 203 2.97 17.06 -14.47
C ASP A 203 3.50 18.09 -13.47
N LEU A 204 4.69 18.64 -13.73
CA LEU A 204 5.34 19.65 -12.89
C LEU A 204 4.42 20.87 -12.64
N GLU A 205 3.67 21.25 -13.67
CA GLU A 205 2.71 22.36 -13.65
C GLU A 205 1.54 22.13 -12.67
N ALA A 206 1.17 20.88 -12.44
CA ALA A 206 0.11 20.51 -11.52
C ALA A 206 0.60 20.43 -10.07
N VAL A 207 1.84 19.99 -9.84
CA VAL A 207 2.43 19.96 -8.48
C VAL A 207 2.94 21.33 -8.04
N ALA A 208 3.44 22.15 -8.96
CA ALA A 208 3.89 23.53 -8.75
C ALA A 208 3.00 24.54 -9.51
N PRO A 209 1.74 24.76 -9.08
CA PRO A 209 0.79 25.60 -9.81
C PRO A 209 1.17 27.08 -9.80
N LYS A 210 1.93 27.55 -8.81
CA LYS A 210 2.45 28.92 -8.77
C LYS A 210 3.60 29.08 -9.75
N ALA A 211 3.55 30.13 -10.58
CA ALA A 211 4.60 30.43 -11.56
C ALA A 211 5.96 30.68 -10.89
N GLU A 212 5.99 31.33 -9.73
CA GLU A 212 7.21 31.60 -8.96
C GLU A 212 7.90 30.30 -8.50
N ASP A 213 7.15 29.37 -7.92
CA ASP A 213 7.68 28.07 -7.49
C ASP A 213 8.22 27.29 -8.69
N ARG A 214 7.47 27.28 -9.79
CA ARG A 214 7.83 26.57 -11.03
C ARG A 214 9.10 27.12 -11.65
N ALA A 215 9.30 28.43 -11.65
CA ALA A 215 10.53 29.05 -12.14
C ALA A 215 11.76 28.60 -11.34
N VAL A 216 11.62 28.33 -10.04
CA VAL A 216 12.71 27.76 -9.22
C VAL A 216 12.97 26.30 -9.60
N PHE A 217 11.93 25.49 -9.73
CA PHE A 217 12.05 24.10 -10.19
C PHE A 217 12.76 24.03 -11.55
N GLU A 218 12.27 24.75 -12.55
CA GLU A 218 12.85 24.77 -13.89
C GLU A 218 14.31 25.23 -13.85
N ARG A 219 14.63 26.32 -13.14
CA ARG A 219 16.01 26.79 -12.99
C ARG A 219 16.93 25.70 -12.42
N TRP A 220 16.49 24.99 -11.39
CA TRP A 220 17.30 23.95 -10.75
C TRP A 220 17.41 22.69 -11.61
N LEU A 221 16.35 22.31 -12.33
CA LEU A 221 16.32 21.15 -13.22
C LEU A 221 17.19 21.35 -14.48
N HIS A 222 17.43 22.60 -14.90
CA HIS A 222 18.36 22.92 -16.00
C HIS A 222 19.84 22.92 -15.57
N ARG A 223 20.16 22.69 -14.29
CA ARG A 223 21.55 22.61 -13.85
C ARG A 223 22.19 21.33 -14.38
N PRO A 224 23.45 21.38 -14.87
CA PRO A 224 24.12 20.20 -15.41
C PRO A 224 24.38 19.15 -14.32
N ASN A 225 24.61 19.59 -13.08
CA ASN A 225 24.89 18.71 -11.96
C ASN A 225 24.64 19.35 -10.60
N GLY A 226 24.52 18.51 -9.58
CA GLY A 226 24.28 18.91 -8.19
C GLY A 226 23.13 18.14 -7.57
N ILE A 227 22.89 18.38 -6.28
CA ILE A 227 21.82 17.72 -5.52
C ILE A 227 20.68 18.71 -5.29
N ILE A 228 19.47 18.34 -5.69
CA ILE A 228 18.22 18.97 -5.26
C ILE A 228 17.62 18.11 -4.16
N LEU A 229 17.48 18.66 -2.96
CA LEU A 229 16.90 17.93 -1.83
C LEU A 229 15.41 18.21 -1.69
N PHE A 230 14.62 17.14 -1.64
CA PHE A 230 13.18 17.19 -1.34
C PHE A 230 12.98 16.82 0.13
N SER A 231 12.71 17.83 0.96
CA SER A 231 12.55 17.72 2.41
C SER A 231 11.08 17.77 2.84
N GLY A 232 10.73 17.11 3.94
CA GLY A 232 9.39 17.09 4.53
C GLY A 232 9.10 15.79 5.29
N LEU A 233 8.05 15.80 6.13
CA LEU A 233 7.61 14.61 6.87
C LEU A 233 6.92 13.55 5.98
N PRO A 234 6.71 12.31 6.46
CA PRO A 234 5.93 11.31 5.76
C PRO A 234 4.55 11.86 5.32
N GLY A 235 4.16 11.57 4.08
CA GLY A 235 2.88 12.02 3.52
C GLY A 235 2.83 13.50 3.10
N SER A 236 3.96 14.23 3.09
CA SER A 236 4.03 15.59 2.54
C SER A 236 4.04 15.66 1.01
N GLY A 237 4.12 14.52 0.33
CA GLY A 237 4.10 14.43 -1.14
C GLY A 237 5.47 14.58 -1.82
N LYS A 238 6.59 14.46 -1.08
CA LYS A 238 7.96 14.58 -1.61
C LYS A 238 8.19 13.69 -2.83
N THR A 239 7.89 12.41 -2.71
CA THR A 239 8.05 11.41 -3.76
C THR A 239 7.23 11.78 -5.00
N THR A 240 6.00 12.26 -4.82
CA THR A 240 5.17 12.72 -5.93
C THR A 240 5.83 13.88 -6.68
N THR A 241 6.26 14.92 -5.98
CA THR A 241 6.92 16.08 -6.62
C THR A 241 8.25 15.67 -7.27
N LEU A 242 9.05 14.84 -6.60
CA LEU A 242 10.33 14.33 -7.13
C LEU A 242 10.11 13.57 -8.44
N LEU A 243 9.18 12.61 -8.47
CA LEU A 243 8.85 11.86 -9.68
C LEU A 243 8.26 12.74 -10.78
N SER A 244 7.51 13.79 -10.43
CA SER A 244 7.01 14.79 -11.39
C SER A 244 8.18 15.57 -12.04
N CYS A 245 9.23 15.88 -11.28
CA CYS A 245 10.44 16.52 -11.80
C CYS A 245 11.24 15.58 -12.70
N LEU A 246 11.36 14.29 -12.35
CA LEU A 246 12.00 13.31 -13.23
C LEU A 246 11.22 13.13 -14.55
N GLN A 247 9.89 13.08 -14.48
CA GLN A 247 9.03 13.05 -15.67
C GLN A 247 9.26 14.28 -16.55
N HIS A 248 9.39 15.46 -15.95
CA HIS A 248 9.68 16.69 -16.68
C HIS A 248 11.04 16.61 -17.40
N LEU A 249 12.10 16.14 -16.72
CA LEU A 249 13.42 15.93 -17.33
C LEU A 249 13.37 14.92 -18.47
N ALA A 250 12.61 13.83 -18.30
CA ALA A 250 12.45 12.78 -19.30
C ALA A 250 11.69 13.22 -20.57
N LYS A 251 11.11 14.43 -20.61
CA LYS A 251 10.54 15.01 -21.84
C LYS A 251 11.63 15.33 -22.87
N ASP A 252 12.87 15.56 -22.43
CA ASP A 252 14.02 15.65 -23.32
C ASP A 252 14.54 14.25 -23.66
N ALA A 253 14.31 13.83 -24.91
CA ALA A 253 14.75 12.52 -25.40
C ALA A 253 16.29 12.33 -25.42
N GLY A 254 17.06 13.41 -25.25
CA GLY A 254 18.51 13.36 -25.10
C GLY A 254 19.00 13.03 -23.69
N LEU A 255 18.11 12.97 -22.69
CA LEU A 255 18.46 12.71 -21.30
C LEU A 255 18.09 11.28 -20.88
N ALA A 256 19.07 10.55 -20.36
CA ALA A 256 18.87 9.29 -19.65
C ALA A 256 18.51 9.59 -18.18
N VAL A 257 17.25 9.36 -17.82
CA VAL A 257 16.72 9.68 -16.48
C VAL A 257 16.38 8.40 -15.73
N PHE A 258 16.99 8.21 -14.57
CA PHE A 258 16.80 7.02 -13.72
C PHE A 258 16.15 7.38 -12.40
N SER A 259 15.54 6.39 -11.75
CA SER A 259 15.22 6.47 -10.32
C SER A 259 15.70 5.23 -9.56
N LEU A 260 15.94 5.38 -8.26
CA LEU A 260 16.18 4.30 -7.31
C LEU A 260 15.12 4.37 -6.20
N GLU A 261 14.26 3.36 -6.14
CA GLU A 261 13.05 3.37 -5.32
C GLU A 261 12.88 2.08 -4.50
N TYR A 262 12.21 2.20 -3.36
CA TYR A 262 11.79 1.06 -2.55
C TYR A 262 10.50 1.36 -1.76
N PRO A 263 9.40 0.66 -2.06
CA PRO A 263 9.02 0.20 -3.40
C PRO A 263 8.71 1.38 -4.32
N ALA A 264 8.75 1.17 -5.63
CA ALA A 264 8.25 2.13 -6.62
C ALA A 264 6.72 2.22 -6.56
N TYR A 265 6.21 3.45 -6.52
CA TYR A 265 4.79 3.71 -6.22
C TYR A 265 3.89 3.78 -7.45
N VAL A 266 4.45 4.25 -8.55
CA VAL A 266 3.74 4.56 -9.79
C VAL A 266 4.73 4.48 -10.93
N ARG A 267 4.27 4.08 -12.11
CA ARG A 267 5.10 4.13 -13.32
C ARG A 267 5.21 5.55 -13.84
N VAL A 268 6.42 5.96 -14.19
CA VAL A 268 6.72 7.28 -14.72
C VAL A 268 7.21 7.14 -16.15
N ASP A 269 6.43 7.66 -17.10
CA ASP A 269 6.78 7.65 -18.52
C ASP A 269 8.14 8.33 -18.74
N GLY A 270 9.04 7.65 -19.46
CA GLY A 270 10.37 8.16 -19.82
C GLY A 270 11.44 8.06 -18.72
N VAL A 271 11.11 7.53 -17.55
CA VAL A 271 12.07 7.33 -16.45
C VAL A 271 12.37 5.83 -16.29
N ASP A 272 13.64 5.47 -16.34
CA ASP A 272 14.12 4.12 -16.05
C ASP A 272 14.13 3.88 -14.54
N GLN A 273 12.99 3.41 -14.01
CA GLN A 273 12.82 3.19 -12.57
C GLN A 273 13.46 1.87 -12.11
N VAL A 274 14.44 1.97 -11.21
CA VAL A 274 15.10 0.82 -10.57
C VAL A 274 14.52 0.63 -9.18
N GLU A 275 13.75 -0.44 -9.03
CA GLU A 275 13.20 -0.86 -7.75
C GLU A 275 14.13 -1.87 -7.07
N VAL A 276 14.60 -1.57 -5.87
CA VAL A 276 15.45 -2.49 -5.10
C VAL A 276 14.61 -3.52 -4.34
N ALA A 277 15.21 -4.65 -3.99
CA ALA A 277 14.54 -5.73 -3.24
C ALA A 277 14.52 -5.49 -1.72
N SER A 278 15.42 -4.65 -1.22
CA SER A 278 15.51 -4.22 0.18
C SER A 278 16.35 -2.94 0.28
N GLU A 279 16.28 -2.25 1.41
CA GLU A 279 17.11 -1.08 1.71
C GLU A 279 18.51 -1.46 2.24
N GLU A 280 18.87 -2.74 2.18
CA GLU A 280 20.16 -3.20 2.69
C GLU A 280 21.32 -2.66 1.85
N ALA A 281 22.39 -2.24 2.53
CA ALA A 281 23.54 -1.61 1.91
C ALA A 281 24.11 -2.35 0.69
N PRO A 282 24.30 -3.69 0.68
CA PRO A 282 24.81 -4.39 -0.49
C PRO A 282 23.88 -4.32 -1.70
N VAL A 283 22.57 -4.39 -1.47
CA VAL A 283 21.53 -4.33 -2.52
C VAL A 283 21.49 -2.93 -3.15
N VAL A 284 21.46 -1.90 -2.29
CA VAL A 284 21.46 -0.50 -2.72
C VAL A 284 22.73 -0.15 -3.50
N LYS A 285 23.91 -0.54 -2.99
CA LYS A 285 25.20 -0.31 -3.68
C LYS A 285 25.23 -0.96 -5.06
N ALA A 286 24.84 -2.23 -5.16
CA ALA A 286 24.83 -2.96 -6.42
C ALA A 286 23.89 -2.30 -7.45
N ALA A 287 22.72 -1.80 -7.02
CA ALA A 287 21.80 -1.08 -7.89
C ALA A 287 22.38 0.27 -8.38
N LEU A 288 22.97 1.06 -7.48
CA LEU A 288 23.62 2.34 -7.82
C LEU A 288 24.79 2.15 -8.79
N GLU A 289 25.63 1.15 -8.58
CA GLU A 289 26.74 0.82 -9.49
C GLU A 289 26.24 0.44 -10.88
N ARG A 290 25.13 -0.29 -10.97
CA ARG A 290 24.50 -0.63 -12.25
C ARG A 290 23.95 0.60 -12.94
N ILE A 291 23.22 1.45 -12.23
CA ILE A 291 22.70 2.73 -12.76
C ILE A 291 23.85 3.57 -13.33
N MET A 292 24.96 3.70 -12.60
CA MET A 292 26.10 4.49 -13.07
C MET A 292 26.74 3.98 -14.37
N ARG A 293 26.67 2.67 -14.65
CA ARG A 293 27.14 2.08 -15.92
C ARG A 293 26.20 2.34 -17.09
N MET A 294 24.99 2.83 -16.83
CA MET A 294 24.01 3.20 -17.85
C MET A 294 24.16 4.65 -18.34
N TYR A 295 25.19 5.38 -17.91
CA TYR A 295 25.44 6.77 -18.28
C TYR A 295 24.26 7.72 -17.99
N PRO A 296 23.76 7.77 -16.74
CA PRO A 296 22.59 8.58 -16.40
C PRO A 296 22.91 10.08 -16.48
N ASN A 297 21.98 10.90 -16.97
CA ASN A 297 22.05 12.35 -16.89
C ASN A 297 21.47 12.86 -15.56
N ALA A 298 20.34 12.28 -15.15
CA ALA A 298 19.67 12.61 -13.91
C ALA A 298 19.22 11.35 -13.16
N ILE A 299 19.27 11.40 -11.83
CA ILE A 299 18.90 10.28 -10.97
C ILE A 299 18.01 10.77 -9.83
N GLY A 300 16.82 10.19 -9.70
CA GLY A 300 15.99 10.32 -8.52
C GLY A 300 16.31 9.25 -7.47
N ILE A 301 16.49 9.63 -6.23
CA ILE A 301 16.77 8.72 -5.12
C ILE A 301 15.66 8.86 -4.07
N CYS A 302 14.84 7.81 -3.95
CA CYS A 302 13.74 7.71 -2.98
C CYS A 302 14.07 6.78 -1.80
N LEU A 303 15.35 6.68 -1.47
CA LEU A 303 15.90 5.93 -0.34
C LEU A 303 16.75 6.87 0.52
N GLU A 304 16.67 6.74 1.83
CA GLU A 304 17.39 7.59 2.77
C GLU A 304 18.40 6.77 3.59
N THR A 305 19.44 6.28 2.91
CA THR A 305 20.52 5.49 3.53
C THR A 305 21.87 6.18 3.37
N ALA A 306 22.87 5.76 4.16
CA ALA A 306 24.24 6.25 4.05
C ALA A 306 24.83 6.00 2.65
N GLU A 307 24.51 4.85 2.05
CA GLU A 307 24.94 4.47 0.70
C GLU A 307 24.39 5.43 -0.35
N THR A 308 23.10 5.73 -0.26
CA THR A 308 22.45 6.65 -1.20
C THR A 308 22.94 8.09 -1.05
N ALA A 309 23.18 8.57 0.18
CA ALA A 309 23.76 9.88 0.43
C ALA A 309 25.20 9.98 -0.12
N ALA A 310 26.02 8.95 0.12
CA ALA A 310 27.39 8.91 -0.38
C ALA A 310 27.43 8.89 -1.92
N ALA A 311 26.55 8.11 -2.54
CA ALA A 311 26.42 8.03 -3.99
C ALA A 311 25.92 9.35 -4.59
N ALA A 312 24.90 9.98 -3.99
CA ALA A 312 24.39 11.28 -4.42
C ALA A 312 25.49 12.34 -4.50
N LEU A 313 26.38 12.40 -3.49
CA LEU A 313 27.51 13.34 -3.48
C LEU A 313 28.54 13.04 -4.57
N ASN A 314 28.87 11.76 -4.77
CA ASN A 314 29.80 11.36 -5.80
C ASN A 314 29.25 11.67 -7.20
N MET A 315 27.98 11.35 -7.45
CA MET A 315 27.26 11.63 -8.70
C MET A 315 27.16 13.13 -8.99
N ALA A 316 26.79 13.93 -7.99
CA ALA A 316 26.72 15.38 -8.13
C ALA A 316 28.08 15.98 -8.49
N THR A 317 29.16 15.44 -7.94
CA THR A 317 30.53 15.89 -8.23
C THR A 317 31.03 15.39 -9.58
N SER A 318 30.58 14.22 -10.04
CA SER A 318 30.95 13.63 -11.33
C SER A 318 30.08 14.09 -12.51
N GLY A 319 29.24 15.11 -12.34
CA GLY A 319 28.52 15.75 -13.43
C GLY A 319 27.07 15.28 -13.63
N HIS A 320 26.44 14.68 -12.63
CA HIS A 320 25.03 14.26 -12.70
C HIS A 320 24.13 15.15 -11.87
N LEU A 321 22.89 15.32 -12.31
CA LEU A 321 21.83 15.94 -11.52
C LEU A 321 21.16 14.88 -10.63
N VAL A 322 21.15 15.10 -9.33
CA VAL A 322 20.57 14.17 -8.35
C VAL A 322 19.39 14.82 -7.65
N LEU A 323 18.23 14.17 -7.70
CA LEU A 323 17.05 14.56 -6.93
C LEU A 323 16.92 13.56 -5.79
N MET A 324 17.10 13.99 -4.54
CA MET A 324 17.10 13.07 -3.40
C MET A 324 16.05 13.48 -2.38
N HIS A 325 15.25 12.52 -1.93
CA HIS A 325 14.30 12.74 -0.85
C HIS A 325 14.99 12.69 0.52
N ILE A 326 14.45 13.40 1.50
CA ILE A 326 14.93 13.35 2.88
C ILE A 326 13.80 13.66 3.86
N GLU A 327 13.71 12.87 4.92
CA GLU A 327 12.74 13.05 5.99
C GLU A 327 13.27 14.01 7.05
N ALA A 328 13.11 15.30 6.76
CA ALA A 328 13.42 16.38 7.68
C ALA A 328 12.37 17.49 7.55
N GLU A 329 12.25 18.36 8.55
CA GLU A 329 11.41 19.55 8.46
C GLU A 329 12.29 20.78 8.27
N GLY A 330 12.11 21.48 7.15
CA GLY A 330 12.93 22.64 6.80
C GLY A 330 14.29 22.30 6.18
N HIS A 331 15.00 23.34 5.76
CA HIS A 331 16.26 23.21 5.04
C HIS A 331 17.45 22.90 5.95
N GLU A 332 17.56 23.53 7.12
CA GLU A 332 18.67 23.29 8.06
C GLU A 332 18.70 21.83 8.53
N ALA A 333 17.54 21.28 8.90
CA ALA A 333 17.44 19.89 9.34
C ALA A 333 17.74 18.92 8.18
N ALA A 334 17.31 19.23 6.96
CA ALA A 334 17.61 18.44 5.77
C ALA A 334 19.12 18.41 5.47
N MET A 335 19.78 19.56 5.49
CA MET A 335 21.23 19.65 5.28
C MET A 335 21.99 18.84 6.34
N LYS A 336 21.65 19.04 7.62
CA LYS A 336 22.26 18.30 8.72
C LYS A 336 22.03 16.79 8.61
N ARG A 337 20.83 16.37 8.20
CA ARG A 337 20.51 14.95 8.01
C ARG A 337 21.32 14.34 6.86
N LEU A 338 21.47 15.06 5.76
CA LEU A 338 22.30 14.62 4.64
C LEU A 338 23.78 14.50 5.07
N GLU A 339 24.30 15.47 5.81
CA GLU A 339 25.67 15.42 6.36
C GLU A 339 25.89 14.22 7.29
N GLN A 340 24.91 13.92 8.15
CA GLN A 340 24.95 12.75 9.03
C GLN A 340 25.00 11.44 8.25
N LEU A 341 24.18 11.30 7.21
CA LEU A 341 24.15 10.10 6.36
C LEU A 341 25.43 9.97 5.53
N ALA A 342 25.94 11.09 5.01
CA ALA A 342 27.13 11.12 4.17
C ALA A 342 28.45 11.00 4.96
N GLY A 343 28.44 11.37 6.25
CA GLY A 343 29.63 11.43 7.10
C GLY A 343 30.63 12.53 6.72
N LYS A 344 30.23 13.52 5.90
CA LYS A 344 31.09 14.63 5.43
C LYS A 344 30.26 15.87 5.06
N PRO A 345 30.87 17.07 4.97
CA PRO A 345 30.17 18.27 4.52
C PRO A 345 29.57 18.13 3.11
N VAL A 346 28.37 18.65 2.91
CA VAL A 346 27.59 18.43 1.67
C VAL A 346 27.21 19.69 0.92
N ALA A 347 27.30 20.86 1.58
CA ALA A 347 26.93 22.16 1.01
C ALA A 347 27.45 22.40 -0.41
N PRO A 348 28.74 22.14 -0.73
CA PRO A 348 29.26 22.41 -2.08
C PRO A 348 28.61 21.60 -3.19
N SER A 349 27.94 20.48 -2.89
CA SER A 349 27.28 19.61 -3.87
C SER A 349 25.78 19.87 -4.02
N VAL A 350 25.17 20.60 -3.08
CA VAL A 350 23.73 20.88 -3.04
C VAL A 350 23.42 22.15 -3.85
N ILE A 351 22.42 22.07 -4.72
CA ILE A 351 21.86 23.22 -5.45
C ILE A 351 20.91 23.96 -4.50
N GLY A 352 20.01 23.23 -3.86
CA GLY A 352 19.05 23.77 -2.92
C GLY A 352 18.18 22.72 -2.28
N VAL A 353 17.36 23.17 -1.34
CA VAL A 353 16.41 22.37 -0.57
C VAL A 353 15.00 22.87 -0.82
N ILE A 354 14.11 21.94 -1.15
CA ILE A 354 12.67 22.11 -1.31
C ILE A 354 12.00 21.53 -0.08
N SER A 355 11.62 22.37 0.88
CA SER A 355 10.85 21.93 2.05
C SER A 355 9.37 21.92 1.71
N GLN A 356 8.75 20.74 1.74
CA GLN A 356 7.40 20.51 1.26
C GLN A 356 6.44 20.10 2.38
N ARG A 357 5.23 20.67 2.34
CA ARG A 357 4.06 20.22 3.10
C ARG A 357 2.81 20.20 2.22
N LEU A 358 1.78 19.46 2.64
CA LEU A 358 0.46 19.49 1.98
C LEU A 358 -0.52 20.32 2.79
N LYS A 359 -1.16 21.30 2.15
CA LYS A 359 -2.28 22.06 2.71
C LYS A 359 -3.58 21.73 2.01
N ARG A 360 -4.71 22.07 2.63
CA ARG A 360 -6.03 21.91 2.01
C ARG A 360 -6.18 22.92 0.87
N GLY A 361 -6.57 22.45 -0.31
CA GLY A 361 -6.84 23.31 -1.48
C GLY A 361 -8.20 24.01 -1.40
N GLU A 362 -8.33 25.13 -2.11
CA GLU A 362 -9.57 25.94 -2.16
C GLU A 362 -10.75 25.19 -2.77
N ALA A 363 -10.52 24.41 -3.84
CA ALA A 363 -11.51 23.54 -4.47
C ALA A 363 -11.70 22.19 -3.74
N GLY A 364 -11.12 22.03 -2.54
CA GLY A 364 -10.97 20.75 -1.86
C GLY A 364 -9.70 19.99 -2.29
N GLY A 365 -9.38 18.89 -1.59
CA GLY A 365 -8.14 18.13 -1.82
C GLY A 365 -6.92 18.70 -1.10
N LYS A 366 -5.73 18.17 -1.45
CA LYS A 366 -4.43 18.59 -0.91
C LYS A 366 -3.59 19.24 -2.00
N VAL A 367 -2.96 20.37 -1.69
CA VAL A 367 -2.05 21.10 -2.58
C VAL A 367 -0.70 21.21 -1.89
N ALA A 368 0.38 21.03 -2.65
CA ALA A 368 1.73 21.19 -2.13
C ALA A 368 2.04 22.66 -1.87
N GLU A 369 2.78 22.91 -0.79
CA GLU A 369 3.37 24.20 -0.49
C GLU A 369 4.86 24.01 -0.26
N TYR A 370 5.64 24.89 -0.88
CA TYR A 370 7.09 24.80 -0.95
C TYR A 370 7.74 25.98 -0.22
N GLN A 371 8.84 25.69 0.46
CA GLN A 371 9.83 26.69 0.86
C GLN A 371 11.15 26.29 0.23
N PHE A 372 11.73 27.22 -0.53
CA PHE A 372 12.99 27.01 -1.23
C PHE A 372 14.13 27.64 -0.44
N TRP A 373 15.24 26.92 -0.35
CA TRP A 373 16.52 27.43 0.09
C TRP A 373 17.56 27.09 -0.97
N GLU A 374 18.38 28.04 -1.37
CA GLU A 374 19.39 27.88 -2.43
C GLU A 374 20.78 28.09 -1.83
N GLU A 375 21.72 27.21 -2.15
CA GLU A 375 23.09 27.34 -1.67
C GLU A 375 23.79 28.51 -2.38
N LYS A 376 24.48 29.36 -1.61
CA LYS A 376 25.11 30.56 -2.14
C LYS A 376 26.39 30.19 -2.89
N GLY A 377 26.53 30.68 -4.12
CA GLY A 377 27.77 30.55 -4.91
C GLY A 377 27.73 29.55 -6.07
N ARG A 378 26.58 28.91 -6.34
CA ARG A 378 26.34 28.09 -7.55
C ARG A 378 25.50 28.81 -8.62
N GLY A 379 25.62 30.14 -8.74
CA GLY A 379 24.96 30.95 -9.78
C GLY A 379 25.17 30.41 -11.19
#